data_AF-A0A7X8BJM3-F1
#
_entry.id   AF-A0A7X8BJM3-F1
#
_cell.length_a   1.000
_cell.length_b   1.000
_cell.length_c   1.000
_cell.angle_alpha   90.00
_cell.angle_beta   90.00
_cell.angle_gamma   90.00
#
_symmetry.space_group_name_H-M   'P 1'
#
loop_
_entity.id
_entity.type
_entity.pdbx_description
1 polymer ?
#
loop_
_entity_poly.entity_id
_entity_poly.type
_entity_poly.pdbx_seq_one_letter_code
_entity_poly.pdbx_strand_id
1 'polypeptide(L)'
;MKKEHEDNQSAQQKESKKFISYYWAELKKLLNPAGPLVISAVYSFVMIFPRYHRDLFRFNLFPEARIAEILAIDGLWYMLLPLLTILVIFLLSLFIPGVKKAFPRRTFADYGFRLGRWVGWRDTLVFYSIMLVVVIILVVPLPFLADIQKPFLRMYPLFKMASKSLVIFLVWESIHLLHMFGWEFLNRGFLLFGLEDMTGRWAIVASAIPFAILHIGKPELEAYGSFIAAIALGWVAYRSRSFLPSVFLHWGVAFTGDLLVIIRNGGFTG
;
A
#
# COMPACT_ATOMS: atom_id res chain seq x y z
N MET A 1 36.81 -44.14 23.47
CA MET A 1 35.56 -44.20 22.68
C MET A 1 34.38 -43.47 23.32
N LYS A 2 33.70 -43.95 24.38
CA LYS A 2 32.46 -43.31 24.87
C LYS A 2 32.65 -41.87 25.41
N LYS A 3 33.71 -41.67 26.21
CA LYS A 3 34.08 -40.36 26.79
C LYS A 3 34.54 -39.35 25.73
N GLU A 4 35.26 -39.84 24.73
CA GLU A 4 35.74 -39.07 23.58
C GLU A 4 34.60 -38.61 22.67
N HIS A 5 33.57 -39.45 22.53
CA HIS A 5 32.36 -39.15 21.77
C HIS A 5 31.46 -38.13 22.50
N GLU A 6 31.40 -38.17 23.84
CA GLU A 6 30.70 -37.20 24.68
C GLU A 6 31.42 -35.84 24.70
N ASP A 7 32.76 -35.83 24.77
CA ASP A 7 33.56 -34.60 24.71
C ASP A 7 33.44 -33.92 23.34
N ASN A 8 33.40 -34.69 22.24
CA ASN A 8 33.19 -34.14 20.90
C ASN A 8 31.78 -33.54 20.72
N GLN A 9 30.74 -34.21 21.25
CA GLN A 9 29.37 -33.67 21.24
C GLN A 9 29.25 -32.40 22.09
N SER A 10 29.88 -32.38 23.27
CA SER A 10 29.98 -31.21 24.16
C SER A 10 30.65 -30.02 23.47
N ALA A 11 31.78 -30.25 22.79
CA ALA A 11 32.52 -29.23 22.05
C ALA A 11 31.71 -28.68 20.87
N GLN A 12 31.09 -29.56 20.08
CA GLN A 12 30.26 -29.20 18.93
C GLN A 12 29.00 -28.45 19.34
N GLN A 13 28.40 -28.79 20.48
CA GLN A 13 27.26 -28.07 21.04
C GLN A 13 27.65 -26.69 21.58
N LYS A 14 28.88 -26.55 22.12
CA LYS A 14 29.45 -25.26 22.53
C LYS A 14 29.74 -24.35 21.33
N GLU A 15 30.30 -24.89 20.26
CA GLU A 15 30.52 -24.16 19.01
C GLU A 15 29.21 -23.74 18.35
N SER A 16 28.23 -24.64 18.25
CA SER A 16 26.90 -24.34 17.72
C SER A 16 26.21 -23.21 18.50
N LYS A 17 26.27 -23.24 19.84
CA LYS A 17 25.76 -22.14 20.67
C LYS A 17 26.49 -20.81 20.41
N LYS A 18 27.82 -20.83 20.25
CA LYS A 18 28.61 -19.64 19.89
C LYS A 18 28.23 -19.11 18.52
N PHE A 19 28.12 -19.98 17.53
CA PHE A 19 27.69 -19.67 16.16
C PHE A 19 26.33 -18.99 16.17
N ILE A 20 25.30 -19.62 16.77
CA ILE A 20 23.96 -19.04 16.89
C ILE A 20 24.00 -17.70 17.62
N SER A 21 24.74 -17.59 18.73
CA SER A 21 24.82 -16.34 19.49
C SER A 21 25.45 -15.18 18.70
N TYR A 22 26.42 -15.47 17.84
CA TYR A 22 27.07 -14.49 16.97
C TYR A 22 26.11 -13.95 15.90
N TYR A 23 25.44 -14.84 15.15
CA TYR A 23 24.45 -14.42 14.16
C TYR A 23 23.27 -13.72 14.82
N TRP A 24 22.89 -14.10 16.04
CA TRP A 24 21.85 -13.40 16.78
C TRP A 24 22.26 -12.00 17.21
N ALA A 25 23.53 -11.79 17.54
CA ALA A 25 24.09 -10.47 17.84
C ALA A 25 24.17 -9.59 16.58
N GLU A 26 24.64 -10.14 15.46
CA GLU A 26 24.69 -9.42 14.17
C GLU A 26 23.30 -9.13 13.62
N LEU A 27 22.35 -10.06 13.74
CA LEU A 27 20.95 -9.82 13.40
C LEU A 27 20.36 -8.71 14.28
N LYS A 28 20.61 -8.71 15.60
CA LYS A 28 20.19 -7.60 16.46
C LYS A 28 20.79 -6.27 16.02
N LYS A 29 22.06 -6.23 15.63
CA LYS A 29 22.71 -5.02 15.09
C LYS A 29 22.11 -4.59 13.76
N LEU A 30 21.69 -5.52 12.90
CA LEU A 30 20.99 -5.22 11.65
C LEU A 30 19.58 -4.67 11.92
N LEU A 31 18.84 -5.31 12.84
CA LEU A 31 17.47 -4.93 13.21
C LEU A 31 17.38 -3.59 13.95
N ASN A 32 18.48 -3.10 14.55
CA ASN A 32 18.46 -1.87 15.37
C ASN A 32 18.41 -0.56 14.53
N PRO A 33 19.20 -0.39 13.45
CA PRO A 33 19.02 0.68 12.47
C PRO A 33 18.10 0.30 11.29
N ALA A 34 17.93 -1.00 10.97
CA ALA A 34 17.07 -1.47 9.87
C ALA A 34 15.65 -1.87 10.31
N GLY A 35 15.25 -1.64 11.57
CA GLY A 35 13.89 -1.86 12.06
C GLY A 35 12.80 -1.33 11.09
N PRO A 36 12.94 -0.10 10.54
CA PRO A 36 12.04 0.43 9.52
C PRO A 36 11.96 -0.39 8.23
N LEU A 37 13.08 -0.94 7.77
CA LEU A 37 13.15 -1.76 6.56
C LEU A 37 12.58 -3.16 6.80
N VAL A 38 12.80 -3.72 7.98
CA VAL A 38 12.23 -5.02 8.39
C VAL A 38 10.73 -4.90 8.54
N ILE A 39 10.24 -3.81 9.15
CA ILE A 39 8.82 -3.48 9.21
C ILE A 39 8.25 -3.32 7.80
N SER A 40 8.93 -2.60 6.92
CA SER A 40 8.50 -2.41 5.54
C SER A 40 8.49 -3.74 4.77
N ALA A 41 9.43 -4.65 5.04
CA ALA A 41 9.51 -5.97 4.43
C ALA A 41 8.42 -6.92 4.94
N VAL A 42 8.16 -6.95 6.26
CA VAL A 42 7.05 -7.71 6.86
C VAL A 42 5.72 -7.16 6.36
N TYR A 43 5.58 -5.84 6.31
CA TYR A 43 4.44 -5.16 5.73
C TYR A 43 4.21 -5.57 4.27
N SER A 44 5.25 -5.50 3.43
CA SER A 44 5.19 -5.99 2.05
C SER A 44 4.78 -7.45 1.99
N PHE A 45 5.38 -8.32 2.79
CA PHE A 45 5.07 -9.75 2.79
C PHE A 45 3.60 -10.03 3.15
N VAL A 46 3.10 -9.40 4.22
CA VAL A 46 1.70 -9.53 4.67
C VAL A 46 0.72 -8.99 3.62
N MET A 47 1.10 -7.96 2.87
CA MET A 47 0.24 -7.34 1.86
C MET A 47 0.33 -8.03 0.48
N ILE A 48 1.46 -8.67 0.16
CA ILE A 48 1.70 -9.41 -1.08
C ILE A 48 0.88 -10.70 -1.10
N PHE A 49 0.85 -11.47 0.00
CA PHE A 49 0.19 -12.77 0.06
C PHE A 49 -1.33 -12.71 -0.30
N PRO A 50 -2.15 -11.83 0.32
CA PRO A 50 -3.56 -11.63 -0.05
C PRO A 50 -3.75 -11.16 -1.48
N ARG A 51 -2.82 -10.37 -2.02
CA ARG A 51 -2.89 -9.82 -3.38
C ARG A 51 -2.66 -10.92 -4.43
N TYR A 52 -1.66 -11.77 -4.22
CA TYR A 52 -1.33 -12.88 -5.13
C TYR A 52 -2.29 -14.07 -5.00
N HIS A 53 -3.06 -14.15 -3.91
CA HIS A 53 -4.05 -15.21 -3.70
C HIS A 53 -5.49 -14.69 -3.81
N ARG A 54 -5.69 -13.48 -4.37
CA ARG A 54 -7.02 -12.89 -4.55
C ARG A 54 -7.96 -13.82 -5.31
N ASP A 55 -7.48 -14.47 -6.37
CA ASP A 55 -8.26 -15.42 -7.15
C ASP A 55 -8.61 -16.68 -6.34
N LEU A 56 -7.74 -17.07 -5.41
CA LEU A 56 -7.94 -18.17 -4.47
C LEU A 56 -9.10 -17.87 -3.50
N PHE A 57 -9.27 -16.61 -3.07
CA PHE A 57 -10.41 -16.19 -2.24
C PHE A 57 -11.69 -15.95 -3.05
N ARG A 58 -11.58 -15.42 -4.29
CA ARG A 58 -12.72 -15.14 -5.16
C ARG A 58 -13.41 -16.42 -5.68
N PHE A 59 -12.64 -17.32 -6.28
CA PHE A 59 -13.20 -18.46 -6.99
C PHE A 59 -13.54 -19.64 -6.07
N ASN A 60 -12.83 -19.81 -4.94
CA ASN A 60 -13.09 -20.94 -4.04
C ASN A 60 -14.15 -20.68 -2.98
N LEU A 61 -14.34 -19.43 -2.55
CA LEU A 61 -15.32 -19.12 -1.49
C LEU A 61 -16.68 -18.69 -2.05
N PHE A 62 -16.72 -18.06 -3.21
CA PHE A 62 -17.95 -17.50 -3.77
C PHE A 62 -18.06 -17.69 -5.29
N PRO A 63 -18.09 -18.95 -5.79
CA PRO A 63 -18.13 -19.23 -7.23
C PRO A 63 -19.39 -18.66 -7.93
N GLU A 64 -20.49 -18.50 -7.20
CA GLU A 64 -21.79 -18.04 -7.71
C GLU A 64 -22.11 -16.57 -7.37
N ALA A 65 -21.12 -15.80 -6.88
CA ALA A 65 -21.38 -14.44 -6.42
C ALA A 65 -21.85 -13.51 -7.55
N ARG A 66 -22.94 -12.80 -7.30
CA ARG A 66 -23.44 -11.71 -8.16
C ARG A 66 -22.45 -10.55 -8.12
N ILE A 67 -22.49 -9.70 -9.15
CA ILE A 67 -21.61 -8.52 -9.26
C ILE A 67 -21.62 -7.64 -8.01
N ALA A 68 -22.78 -7.42 -7.40
CA ALA A 68 -22.90 -6.66 -6.16
C ALA A 68 -22.21 -7.34 -4.96
N GLU A 69 -22.23 -8.67 -4.92
CA GLU A 69 -21.56 -9.47 -3.90
C GLU A 69 -20.04 -9.44 -4.13
N ILE A 70 -19.58 -9.51 -5.39
CA ILE A 70 -18.16 -9.36 -5.73
C ILE A 70 -17.64 -7.96 -5.31
N LEU A 71 -18.40 -6.90 -5.58
CA LEU A 71 -18.10 -5.53 -5.15
C LEU A 71 -18.02 -5.41 -3.63
N ALA A 72 -18.97 -6.00 -2.91
CA ALA A 72 -18.98 -6.01 -1.45
C ALA A 72 -17.83 -6.82 -0.87
N ILE A 73 -17.53 -8.00 -1.42
CA ILE A 73 -16.44 -8.88 -0.99
C ILE A 73 -15.08 -8.22 -1.23
N ASP A 74 -14.85 -7.66 -2.43
CA ASP A 74 -13.60 -6.95 -2.72
C ASP A 74 -13.48 -5.70 -1.83
N GLY A 75 -14.55 -4.89 -1.70
CA GLY A 75 -14.56 -3.73 -0.83
C GLY A 75 -14.22 -4.08 0.62
N LEU A 76 -14.88 -5.11 1.17
CA LEU A 76 -14.60 -5.63 2.51
C LEU A 76 -13.17 -6.17 2.62
N TRP A 77 -12.70 -6.94 1.65
CA TRP A 77 -11.34 -7.49 1.64
C TRP A 77 -10.29 -6.39 1.73
N TYR A 78 -10.44 -5.36 0.90
CA TYR A 78 -9.52 -4.23 0.85
C TYR A 78 -9.65 -3.27 2.05
N MET A 79 -10.79 -3.23 2.73
CA MET A 79 -10.96 -2.48 4.00
C MET A 79 -10.46 -3.26 5.22
N LEU A 80 -10.66 -4.59 5.24
CA LEU A 80 -10.27 -5.46 6.35
C LEU A 80 -8.77 -5.74 6.35
N LEU A 81 -8.12 -5.75 5.18
CA LEU A 81 -6.69 -6.04 5.08
C LEU A 81 -5.81 -5.00 5.82
N PRO A 82 -6.03 -3.67 5.69
CA PRO A 82 -5.39 -2.68 6.55
C PRO A 82 -5.61 -2.90 8.04
N LEU A 83 -6.85 -3.20 8.46
CA LEU A 83 -7.19 -3.43 9.86
C LEU A 83 -6.50 -4.69 10.40
N LEU A 84 -6.51 -5.77 9.63
CA LEU A 84 -5.81 -7.03 9.95
C LEU A 84 -4.31 -6.80 10.03
N THR A 85 -3.73 -6.02 9.12
CA THR A 85 -2.30 -5.70 9.13
C THR A 85 -1.93 -4.93 10.40
N ILE A 86 -2.72 -3.93 10.78
CA ILE A 86 -2.54 -3.17 12.03
C ILE A 86 -2.68 -4.09 13.24
N LEU A 87 -3.67 -4.99 13.25
CA LEU A 87 -3.88 -5.97 14.31
C LEU A 87 -2.68 -6.92 14.43
N VAL A 88 -2.18 -7.47 13.33
CA VAL A 88 -1.00 -8.35 13.32
C VAL A 88 0.22 -7.60 13.85
N ILE A 89 0.47 -6.37 13.41
CA ILE A 89 1.61 -5.58 13.90
C ILE A 89 1.45 -5.26 15.38
N PHE A 90 0.23 -4.94 15.83
CA PHE A 90 -0.08 -4.74 17.25
C PHE A 90 0.21 -6.01 18.06
N LEU A 91 -0.28 -7.18 17.63
CA LEU A 91 -0.02 -8.46 18.30
C LEU A 91 1.48 -8.78 18.34
N LEU A 92 2.20 -8.60 17.23
CA LEU A 92 3.66 -8.76 17.18
C LEU A 92 4.37 -7.80 18.15
N SER A 93 3.87 -6.59 18.34
CA SER A 93 4.43 -5.61 19.28
C SER A 93 4.32 -6.02 20.75
N LEU A 94 3.37 -6.90 21.10
CA LEU A 94 3.23 -7.44 22.46
C LEU A 94 4.37 -8.40 22.80
N PHE A 95 4.85 -9.16 21.80
CA PHE A 95 5.85 -10.21 22.00
C PHE A 95 7.27 -9.79 21.55
N ILE A 96 7.39 -8.76 20.72
CA ILE A 96 8.67 -8.27 20.17
C ILE A 96 8.89 -6.81 20.61
N PRO A 97 9.68 -6.57 21.68
CA PRO A 97 9.94 -5.22 22.20
C PRO A 97 10.51 -4.24 21.17
N GLY A 98 11.26 -4.74 20.18
CA GLY A 98 11.78 -3.93 19.07
C GLY A 98 10.68 -3.32 18.20
N VAL A 99 9.56 -4.02 17.98
CA VAL A 99 8.41 -3.53 17.21
C VAL A 99 7.69 -2.44 18.01
N LYS A 100 7.49 -2.63 19.32
CA LYS A 100 6.90 -1.62 20.20
C LYS A 100 7.74 -0.33 20.25
N LYS A 101 9.07 -0.45 20.21
CA LYS A 101 9.98 0.71 20.15
C LYS A 101 9.92 1.42 18.79
N ALA A 102 9.68 0.69 17.71
CA ALA A 102 9.59 1.25 16.36
C ALA A 102 8.28 1.98 16.07
N PHE A 103 7.22 1.69 16.84
CA PHE A 103 5.92 2.38 16.74
C PHE A 103 5.53 2.99 18.10
N PRO A 104 6.24 4.04 18.57
CA PRO A 104 5.99 4.61 19.89
C PRO A 104 4.67 5.41 19.98
N ARG A 105 4.03 5.68 18.83
CA ARG A 105 2.81 6.48 18.69
C ARG A 105 1.61 5.81 19.35
N ARG A 106 0.90 6.57 20.19
CA ARG A 106 -0.10 6.03 21.11
C ARG A 106 -1.52 6.40 20.74
N THR A 107 -1.72 7.43 19.92
CA THR A 107 -3.05 7.91 19.54
C THR A 107 -3.26 7.86 18.03
N PHE A 108 -4.52 7.75 17.59
CA PHE A 108 -4.86 7.84 16.16
C PHE A 108 -4.40 9.17 15.54
N ALA A 109 -4.39 10.26 16.33
CA ALA A 109 -3.93 11.56 15.89
C ALA A 109 -2.43 11.58 15.51
N ASP A 110 -1.61 10.76 16.17
CA ASP A 110 -0.17 10.62 15.86
C ASP A 110 0.04 9.92 14.51
N TYR A 111 -0.91 9.07 14.10
CA TYR A 111 -0.97 8.46 12.77
C TYR A 111 -1.76 9.30 11.76
N GLY A 112 -1.98 10.59 12.05
CA GLY A 112 -2.54 11.54 11.09
C GLY A 112 -4.05 11.47 10.89
N PHE A 113 -4.82 10.89 11.82
CA PHE A 113 -6.29 11.05 11.88
C PHE A 113 -6.68 12.48 12.26
N ARG A 114 -6.47 13.39 11.32
CA ARG A 114 -6.73 14.83 11.42
C ARG A 114 -7.07 15.34 10.02
N LEU A 115 -7.74 16.49 9.90
CA LEU A 115 -7.99 17.10 8.58
C LEU A 115 -6.71 17.52 7.84
N GLY A 116 -5.62 17.71 8.58
CA GLY A 116 -4.33 18.12 8.03
C GLY A 116 -4.22 19.62 7.83
N ARG A 117 -2.98 20.10 7.78
CA ARG A 117 -2.64 21.50 7.54
C ARG A 117 -2.94 21.87 6.08
N TRP A 118 -3.35 23.11 5.83
CA TRP A 118 -3.68 23.62 4.51
C TRP A 118 -2.60 23.38 3.44
N VAL A 119 -1.33 23.42 3.84
CA VAL A 119 -0.21 23.17 2.94
C VAL A 119 -0.28 21.80 2.24
N GLY A 120 -0.84 20.79 2.92
CA GLY A 120 -1.09 19.48 2.34
C GLY A 120 -2.13 19.51 1.25
N TRP A 121 -3.25 20.18 1.49
CA TRP A 121 -4.33 20.34 0.51
C TRP A 121 -3.88 21.13 -0.72
N ARG A 122 -3.06 22.17 -0.53
CA ARG A 122 -2.41 22.87 -1.63
C ARG A 122 -1.51 21.93 -2.45
N ASP A 123 -0.65 21.16 -1.78
CA ASP A 123 0.25 20.23 -2.44
C ASP A 123 -0.54 19.10 -3.15
N THR A 124 -1.67 18.64 -2.57
CA THR A 124 -2.65 17.76 -3.22
C THR A 124 -3.19 18.35 -4.52
N LEU A 125 -3.63 19.61 -4.51
CA LEU A 125 -4.14 20.26 -5.72
C LEU A 125 -3.05 20.36 -6.81
N VAL A 126 -1.82 20.72 -6.44
CA VAL A 126 -0.70 20.80 -7.40
C VAL A 126 -0.43 19.43 -8.04
N PHE A 127 -0.28 18.39 -7.24
CA PHE A 127 -0.02 17.05 -7.77
C PHE A 127 -1.21 16.49 -8.54
N TYR A 128 -2.44 16.78 -8.11
CA TYR A 128 -3.65 16.43 -8.85
C TYR A 128 -3.67 17.10 -10.21
N SER A 129 -3.36 18.40 -10.32
CA SER A 129 -3.29 19.10 -11.61
C SER A 129 -2.24 18.49 -12.56
N ILE A 130 -1.08 18.11 -12.04
CA ILE A 130 -0.04 17.43 -12.85
C ILE A 130 -0.57 16.08 -13.35
N MET A 131 -1.17 15.29 -12.47
CA MET A 131 -1.72 13.97 -12.85
C MET A 131 -2.93 14.09 -13.76
N LEU A 132 -3.75 15.13 -13.62
CA LEU A 132 -4.86 15.41 -14.52
C LEU A 132 -4.38 15.60 -15.96
N VAL A 133 -3.30 16.36 -16.16
CA VAL A 133 -2.67 16.52 -17.48
C VAL A 133 -2.19 15.18 -18.03
N VAL A 134 -1.54 14.37 -17.19
CA VAL A 134 -1.09 13.02 -17.59
C VAL A 134 -2.29 12.14 -18.00
N VAL A 135 -3.36 12.10 -17.20
CA VAL A 135 -4.56 11.31 -17.51
C VAL A 135 -5.21 11.79 -18.80
N ILE A 136 -5.33 13.11 -19.04
CA ILE A 136 -5.85 13.65 -20.29
C ILE A 136 -5.02 13.19 -21.49
N ILE A 137 -3.69 13.26 -21.38
CA ILE A 137 -2.77 12.76 -22.43
C ILE A 137 -2.98 11.25 -22.66
N LEU A 138 -3.25 10.47 -21.62
CA LEU A 138 -3.49 9.02 -21.76
C LEU A 138 -4.86 8.68 -22.38
N VAL A 139 -5.84 9.56 -22.25
CA VAL A 139 -7.21 9.34 -22.75
C VAL A 139 -7.41 9.90 -24.17
N VAL A 140 -6.91 11.10 -24.45
CA VAL A 140 -7.03 11.74 -25.77
C VAL A 140 -6.22 10.94 -26.79
N PRO A 141 -6.80 10.51 -27.92
CA PRO A 141 -6.09 9.66 -28.87
C PRO A 141 -4.90 10.40 -29.50
N LEU A 142 -3.68 9.95 -29.19
CA LEU A 142 -2.44 10.50 -29.72
C LEU A 142 -1.69 9.36 -30.42
N PRO A 143 -1.71 9.29 -31.77
CA PRO A 143 -1.18 8.12 -32.50
C PRO A 143 0.27 7.77 -32.16
N PHE A 144 1.10 8.78 -31.89
CA PHE A 144 2.51 8.60 -31.52
C PHE A 144 2.73 8.11 -30.07
N LEU A 145 1.68 8.06 -29.24
CA LEU A 145 1.70 7.51 -27.87
C LEU A 145 0.83 6.24 -27.75
N ALA A 146 0.38 5.66 -28.86
CA ALA A 146 -0.60 4.57 -28.83
C ALA A 146 -0.18 3.40 -27.92
N ASP A 147 1.11 3.05 -27.89
CA ASP A 147 1.61 1.93 -27.09
C ASP A 147 1.62 2.23 -25.57
N ILE A 148 1.66 3.51 -25.21
CA ILE A 148 1.51 4.00 -23.83
C ILE A 148 0.03 4.11 -23.45
N GLN A 149 -0.83 4.53 -24.39
CA GLN A 149 -2.26 4.74 -24.16
C GLN A 149 -3.06 3.44 -24.07
N LYS A 150 -2.75 2.44 -24.91
CA LYS A 150 -3.50 1.17 -24.98
C LYS A 150 -3.58 0.44 -23.63
N PRO A 151 -2.50 0.28 -22.85
CA PRO A 151 -2.57 -0.36 -21.53
C PRO A 151 -3.49 0.39 -20.56
N PHE A 152 -3.39 1.73 -20.50
CA PHE A 152 -4.22 2.56 -19.65
C PHE A 152 -5.70 2.44 -20.00
N LEU A 153 -6.04 2.58 -21.28
CA LEU A 153 -7.41 2.46 -21.79
C LEU A 153 -8.00 1.06 -21.62
N ARG A 154 -7.17 0.01 -21.58
CA ARG A 154 -7.60 -1.36 -21.28
C ARG A 154 -7.91 -1.53 -19.80
N MET A 155 -7.15 -0.87 -18.92
CA MET A 155 -7.33 -0.94 -17.48
C MET A 155 -8.58 -0.16 -17.03
N TYR A 156 -8.76 1.06 -17.52
CA TYR A 156 -9.85 1.95 -17.12
C TYR A 156 -11.16 1.73 -17.92
N PRO A 157 -12.34 1.95 -17.32
CA PRO A 157 -12.53 2.13 -15.88
C PRO A 157 -12.13 0.87 -15.11
N LEU A 158 -11.67 1.05 -13.88
CA LEU A 158 -11.21 -0.02 -13.00
C LEU A 158 -12.30 -1.08 -12.77
N PHE A 159 -13.57 -0.65 -12.80
CA PHE A 159 -14.73 -1.52 -12.82
C PHE A 159 -15.55 -1.31 -14.10
N LYS A 160 -15.43 -2.25 -15.06
CA LYS A 160 -16.02 -2.11 -16.41
C LYS A 160 -17.52 -1.82 -16.43
N MET A 161 -18.26 -2.36 -15.47
CA MET A 161 -19.71 -2.17 -15.39
C MET A 161 -20.13 -0.76 -14.95
N ALA A 162 -19.22 0.03 -14.37
CA ALA A 162 -19.47 1.42 -14.04
C ALA A 162 -19.92 2.23 -15.28
N SER A 163 -19.46 1.84 -16.47
CA SER A 163 -19.84 2.51 -17.74
C SER A 163 -21.33 2.41 -18.09
N LYS A 164 -22.06 1.46 -17.50
CA LYS A 164 -23.46 1.15 -17.87
C LYS A 164 -24.48 2.07 -17.20
N SER A 165 -24.14 2.71 -16.07
CA SER A 165 -25.09 3.52 -15.30
C SER A 165 -24.34 4.45 -14.37
N LEU A 166 -24.80 5.70 -14.28
CA LEU A 166 -24.26 6.68 -13.35
C LEU A 166 -24.37 6.20 -11.90
N VAL A 167 -25.46 5.49 -11.56
CA VAL A 167 -25.64 4.93 -10.21
C VAL A 167 -24.57 3.88 -9.91
N ILE A 168 -24.30 2.97 -10.84
CA ILE A 168 -23.27 1.93 -10.66
C ILE A 168 -21.88 2.58 -10.53
N PHE A 169 -21.60 3.61 -11.33
CA PHE A 169 -20.37 4.39 -11.23
C PHE A 169 -20.21 5.05 -9.86
N LEU A 170 -21.23 5.75 -9.36
CA LEU A 170 -21.16 6.41 -8.05
C LEU A 170 -21.00 5.43 -6.89
N VAL A 171 -21.66 4.26 -6.96
CA VAL A 171 -21.50 3.20 -5.96
C VAL A 171 -20.07 2.65 -6.00
N TRP A 172 -19.55 2.36 -7.19
CA TRP A 172 -18.17 1.91 -7.37
C TRP A 172 -17.16 2.92 -6.81
N GLU A 173 -17.29 4.19 -7.16
CA GLU A 173 -16.36 5.23 -6.71
C GLU A 173 -16.43 5.46 -5.20
N SER A 174 -17.60 5.29 -4.59
CA SER A 174 -17.76 5.36 -3.14
C SER A 174 -17.02 4.21 -2.42
N ILE A 175 -17.16 2.98 -2.93
CA ILE A 175 -16.41 1.82 -2.43
C ILE A 175 -14.91 2.05 -2.63
N HIS A 176 -14.53 2.59 -3.78
CA HIS A 176 -13.14 2.86 -4.11
C HIS A 176 -12.53 3.94 -3.20
N LEU A 177 -13.29 4.99 -2.85
CA LEU A 177 -12.86 6.01 -1.89
C LEU A 177 -12.64 5.40 -0.49
N LEU A 178 -13.53 4.50 -0.04
CA LEU A 178 -13.34 3.79 1.23
C LEU A 178 -12.12 2.88 1.21
N HIS A 179 -11.86 2.20 0.09
CA HIS A 179 -10.62 1.47 -0.10
C HIS A 179 -9.40 2.39 -0.03
N MET A 180 -9.40 3.52 -0.74
CA MET A 180 -8.31 4.50 -0.71
C MET A 180 -8.10 5.06 0.69
N PHE A 181 -9.15 5.24 1.48
CA PHE A 181 -9.06 5.64 2.88
C PHE A 181 -8.24 4.63 3.69
N GLY A 182 -8.60 3.34 3.64
CA GLY A 182 -7.87 2.29 4.35
C GLY A 182 -6.44 2.11 3.85
N TRP A 183 -6.26 2.20 2.53
CA TRP A 183 -4.97 2.05 1.86
C TRP A 183 -3.99 3.17 2.22
N GLU A 184 -4.42 4.44 2.14
CA GLU A 184 -3.59 5.58 2.49
C GLU A 184 -3.42 5.72 4.00
N PHE A 185 -4.42 5.34 4.81
CA PHE A 185 -4.21 5.23 6.25
C PHE A 185 -3.10 4.23 6.55
N LEU A 186 -3.10 3.05 5.96
CA LEU A 186 -2.08 2.05 6.22
C LEU A 186 -0.67 2.51 5.79
N ASN A 187 -0.54 3.14 4.63
CA ASN A 187 0.75 3.56 4.09
C ASN A 187 1.25 4.89 4.70
N ARG A 188 0.41 5.94 4.72
CA ARG A 188 0.80 7.31 5.11
C ARG A 188 0.47 7.57 6.57
N GLY A 189 -0.62 7.00 7.04
CA GLY A 189 -1.04 7.06 8.43
C GLY A 189 -0.20 6.15 9.31
N PHE A 190 -0.26 4.83 9.16
CA PHE A 190 0.41 3.89 10.04
C PHE A 190 1.91 3.76 9.73
N LEU A 191 2.28 3.39 8.51
CA LEU A 191 3.67 3.09 8.16
C LEU A 191 4.56 4.35 8.16
N LEU A 192 4.24 5.36 7.33
CA LEU A 192 5.09 6.56 7.21
C LEU A 192 5.29 7.26 8.56
N PHE A 193 4.22 7.59 9.26
CA PHE A 193 4.30 8.25 10.56
C PHE A 193 4.90 7.33 11.63
N GLY A 194 4.62 6.03 11.62
CA GLY A 194 5.32 5.08 12.49
C GLY A 194 6.84 5.10 12.30
N LEU A 195 7.31 5.19 11.05
CA LEU A 195 8.75 5.23 10.73
C LEU A 195 9.39 6.60 10.91
N GLU A 196 8.59 7.67 10.97
CA GLU A 196 9.09 9.06 11.06
C GLU A 196 9.93 9.27 12.33
N ASP A 197 9.54 8.68 13.46
CA ASP A 197 10.27 8.88 14.72
C ASP A 197 11.69 8.27 14.66
N MET A 198 11.90 7.27 13.80
CA MET A 198 13.20 6.60 13.61
C MET A 198 14.04 7.22 12.49
N THR A 199 13.40 7.72 11.43
CA THR A 199 14.08 8.08 10.16
C THR A 199 13.85 9.53 9.74
N GLY A 200 13.03 10.28 10.48
CA GLY A 200 12.62 11.63 10.12
C GLY A 200 11.94 11.67 8.75
N ARG A 201 12.34 12.65 7.92
CA ARG A 201 11.82 12.82 6.56
C ARG A 201 12.08 11.64 5.63
N TRP A 202 13.07 10.79 5.92
CA TRP A 202 13.36 9.61 5.11
C TRP A 202 12.26 8.54 5.21
N ALA A 203 11.35 8.65 6.18
CA ALA A 203 10.14 7.83 6.26
C ALA A 203 9.28 7.90 4.99
N ILE A 204 9.33 9.01 4.25
CA ILE A 204 8.66 9.15 2.95
C ILE A 204 9.20 8.13 1.95
N VAL A 205 10.52 8.03 1.83
CA VAL A 205 11.17 7.10 0.89
C VAL A 205 11.04 5.67 1.41
N ALA A 206 11.24 5.45 2.72
CA ALA A 206 11.14 4.13 3.33
C ALA A 206 9.72 3.52 3.16
N SER A 207 8.67 4.33 3.32
CA SER A 207 7.28 3.88 3.09
C SER A 207 6.91 3.78 1.61
N ALA A 208 7.62 4.45 0.70
CA ALA A 208 7.39 4.33 -0.74
C ALA A 208 7.88 3.00 -1.33
N ILE A 209 8.94 2.40 -0.78
CA ILE A 209 9.48 1.12 -1.23
C ILE A 209 8.42 -0.01 -1.19
N PRO A 210 7.78 -0.31 -0.04
CA PRO A 210 6.80 -1.38 0.00
C PRO A 210 5.58 -1.10 -0.87
N PHE A 211 5.19 0.17 -1.01
CA PHE A 211 4.11 0.57 -1.92
C PHE A 211 4.45 0.23 -3.38
N ALA A 212 5.67 0.53 -3.83
CA ALA A 212 6.11 0.21 -5.19
C ALA A 212 6.26 -1.29 -5.43
N ILE A 213 6.75 -2.05 -4.44
CA ILE A 213 6.81 -3.52 -4.51
C ILE A 213 5.40 -4.11 -4.71
N LEU A 214 4.40 -3.55 -4.03
CA LEU A 214 3.00 -3.97 -4.20
C LEU A 214 2.43 -3.62 -5.59
N HIS A 215 3.13 -2.84 -6.41
CA HIS A 215 2.73 -2.53 -7.79
C HIS A 215 3.48 -3.38 -8.84
N ILE A 216 4.38 -4.27 -8.44
CA ILE A 216 5.01 -5.25 -9.33
C ILE A 216 3.91 -6.09 -10.01
N GLY A 217 4.04 -6.27 -11.33
CA GLY A 217 3.06 -6.98 -12.17
C GLY A 217 1.98 -6.09 -12.80
N LYS A 218 1.92 -4.79 -12.47
CA LYS A 218 1.11 -3.80 -13.20
C LYS A 218 1.82 -3.32 -14.48
N PRO A 219 1.12 -2.66 -15.44
CA PRO A 219 1.76 -2.07 -16.62
C PRO A 219 2.96 -1.20 -16.24
N GLU A 220 4.00 -1.19 -17.07
CA GLU A 220 5.31 -0.58 -16.77
C GLU A 220 5.22 0.84 -16.23
N LEU A 221 4.45 1.71 -16.88
CA LEU A 221 4.27 3.10 -16.43
C LEU A 221 3.60 3.21 -15.07
N GLU A 222 2.69 2.29 -14.73
CA GLU A 222 2.05 2.27 -13.42
C GLU A 222 2.98 1.69 -12.36
N ALA A 223 3.77 0.66 -12.71
CA ALA A 223 4.75 0.07 -11.81
C ALA A 223 5.87 1.08 -11.46
N TYR A 224 6.50 1.71 -12.45
CA TYR A 224 7.53 2.72 -12.21
C TYR A 224 6.96 4.01 -11.62
N GLY A 225 5.81 4.44 -12.13
CA GLY A 225 5.10 5.62 -11.64
C GLY A 225 4.65 5.47 -10.19
N SER A 226 4.37 4.24 -9.73
CA SER A 226 3.90 3.99 -8.37
C SER A 226 4.88 4.44 -7.29
N PHE A 227 6.20 4.33 -7.50
CA PHE A 227 7.19 4.78 -6.53
C PHE A 227 7.22 6.31 -6.45
N ILE A 228 7.17 6.99 -7.59
CA ILE A 228 7.12 8.45 -7.67
C ILE A 228 5.82 8.97 -7.05
N ALA A 229 4.69 8.37 -7.39
CA ALA A 229 3.39 8.66 -6.79
C ALA A 229 3.42 8.43 -5.28
N ALA A 230 4.09 7.36 -4.82
CA ALA A 230 4.17 7.06 -3.41
C ALA A 230 4.94 8.10 -2.61
N ILE A 231 6.02 8.64 -3.19
CA ILE A 231 6.79 9.76 -2.62
C ILE A 231 5.93 11.03 -2.58
N ALA A 232 5.19 11.35 -3.65
CA ALA A 232 4.31 12.52 -3.69
C ALA A 232 3.22 12.46 -2.62
N LEU A 233 2.54 11.31 -2.50
CA LEU A 233 1.55 11.05 -1.44
C LEU A 233 2.18 11.13 -0.05
N GLY A 234 3.36 10.53 0.14
CA GLY A 234 4.10 10.61 1.41
C GLY A 234 4.50 12.03 1.77
N TRP A 235 4.91 12.84 0.79
CA TRP A 235 5.22 14.26 0.96
C TRP A 235 4.00 15.07 1.40
N VAL A 236 2.87 14.89 0.71
CA VAL A 236 1.59 15.50 1.07
C VAL A 236 1.23 15.16 2.53
N ALA A 237 1.29 13.87 2.89
CA ALA A 237 0.97 13.43 4.25
C ALA A 237 1.91 14.03 5.29
N TYR A 238 3.22 14.00 5.02
CA TYR A 238 4.25 14.52 5.92
C TYR A 238 4.05 16.02 6.21
N ARG A 239 3.78 16.83 5.18
CA ARG A 239 3.58 18.28 5.35
C ARG A 239 2.24 18.64 5.97
N SER A 240 1.20 17.90 5.64
CA SER A 240 -0.14 18.11 6.18
C SER A 240 -0.27 17.59 7.61
N ARG A 241 0.56 16.64 8.02
CA ARG A 241 0.39 15.85 9.26
C ARG A 241 -0.93 15.08 9.27
N SER A 242 -1.35 14.61 8.09
CA SER A 242 -2.58 13.85 7.85
C SER A 242 -2.48 13.00 6.59
N PHE A 243 -3.03 11.79 6.63
CA PHE A 243 -3.15 10.97 5.42
C PHE A 243 -4.33 11.38 4.53
N LEU A 244 -5.32 12.13 5.04
CA LEU A 244 -6.55 12.47 4.32
C LEU A 244 -6.32 13.21 3.00
N PRO A 245 -5.44 14.23 2.89
CA PRO A 245 -5.18 14.85 1.60
C PRO A 245 -4.57 13.88 0.57
N SER A 246 -3.88 12.83 1.04
CA SER A 246 -3.36 11.77 0.17
C SER A 246 -4.46 10.82 -0.31
N VAL A 247 -5.47 10.54 0.54
CA VAL A 247 -6.69 9.79 0.15
C VAL A 247 -7.35 10.46 -1.06
N PHE A 248 -7.62 11.76 -0.95
CA PHE A 248 -8.29 12.50 -2.03
C PHE A 248 -7.41 12.67 -3.26
N LEU A 249 -6.09 12.82 -3.10
CA LEU A 249 -5.18 12.85 -4.24
C LEU A 249 -5.21 11.51 -5.00
N HIS A 250 -5.02 10.40 -4.30
CA HIS A 250 -4.94 9.07 -4.91
C HIS A 250 -6.28 8.67 -5.53
N TRP A 251 -7.38 8.81 -4.77
CA TRP A 251 -8.72 8.54 -5.27
C TRP A 251 -9.07 9.47 -6.44
N GLY A 252 -8.78 10.77 -6.35
CA GLY A 252 -9.13 11.74 -7.37
C GLY A 252 -8.49 11.45 -8.73
N VAL A 253 -7.24 10.98 -8.75
CA VAL A 253 -6.57 10.57 -10.00
C VAL A 253 -7.27 9.37 -10.64
N ALA A 254 -7.59 8.36 -9.84
CA ALA A 254 -8.26 7.16 -10.35
C ALA A 254 -9.72 7.42 -10.78
N PHE A 255 -10.47 8.17 -9.97
CA PHE A 255 -11.83 8.66 -10.30
C PHE A 255 -11.84 9.38 -11.66
N THR A 256 -10.86 10.27 -11.87
CA THR A 256 -10.74 11.03 -13.13
C THR A 256 -10.45 10.09 -14.31
N GLY A 257 -9.59 9.10 -14.11
CA GLY A 257 -9.34 8.06 -15.12
C GLY A 257 -10.59 7.27 -15.49
N ASP A 258 -11.35 6.81 -14.49
CA ASP A 258 -12.59 6.05 -14.70
C ASP A 258 -13.60 6.91 -15.47
N LEU A 259 -13.83 8.14 -15.00
CA LEU A 259 -14.78 9.06 -15.60
C LEU A 259 -14.43 9.41 -17.05
N LEU A 260 -13.18 9.81 -17.33
CA LEU A 260 -12.78 10.25 -18.67
C LEU A 260 -12.78 9.11 -19.68
N VAL A 261 -12.42 7.88 -19.29
CA VAL A 261 -12.50 6.72 -20.18
C VAL A 261 -13.94 6.31 -20.45
N ILE A 262 -14.82 6.36 -19.44
CA ILE A 262 -16.25 6.09 -19.64
C ILE A 262 -16.85 7.12 -20.61
N ILE A 263 -16.60 8.41 -20.41
CA ILE A 263 -17.07 9.49 -21.31
C ILE A 263 -16.55 9.28 -22.73
N ARG A 264 -15.24 9.02 -22.89
CA ARG A 264 -14.61 8.76 -24.20
C ARG A 264 -15.29 7.63 -24.97
N ASN A 265 -15.75 6.60 -24.27
CA ASN A 265 -16.38 5.43 -24.86
C ASN A 265 -17.91 5.58 -25.01
N GLY A 266 -18.47 6.76 -24.74
CA GLY A 266 -19.92 7.00 -24.82
C GLY A 266 -20.71 6.33 -23.70
N GLY A 267 -20.11 6.11 -22.53
CA GLY A 267 -20.84 5.55 -21.39
C GLY A 267 -21.88 6.50 -20.80
N PHE A 268 -22.75 5.97 -19.95
CA PHE A 268 -23.94 6.63 -19.38
C PHE A 268 -25.09 6.97 -20.34
N THR A 269 -24.96 6.72 -21.65
CA THR A 269 -26.00 7.03 -22.64
C THR A 269 -26.99 5.87 -22.86
N GLY A 270 -27.30 5.10 -21.81
CA GLY A 270 -28.22 3.97 -21.83
C GLY A 270 -29.44 4.19 -20.95
#